data_AF-A0A1H5JSJ9-F1
#
_entry.id   AF-A0A1H5JSJ9-F1
#
_cell.length_a   1.000
_cell.length_b   1.000
_cell.length_c   1.000
_cell.angle_alpha   90.00
_cell.angle_beta   90.00
_cell.angle_gamma   90.00
#
_symmetry.space_group_name_H-M   'P 1'
#
loop_
_entity.id
_entity.type
_entity.pdbx_description
1 polymer ?
#
loop_
_entity_poly.entity_id
_entity_poly.type
_entity_poly.pdbx_seq_one_letter_code
_entity_poly.pdbx_strand_id
1 'polypeptide(L)'
;MKNYKIMMLLFAFLSFGCSSDEDNLDSGNDQSTSDTVYDIRSIVSKFDNIDGVTYSINGDFLEITTNGLPDHKSPYWEQGNVMYEAYNGTNPNWNKNPNTIQAQNITFKIPLYPKEATIKEATSLGPIGISLNGVAFFNQYAGPNNQPLTNEINSFDQYLGHPQNSGQYHYHIEPVYLTSKLGKSSFLGLLADGFPVYGPEENGGTITNSDLDDYHGHVSVTPDFPNGIYHYHITSDDPYLNGSGYYGTPGNVSQ
;
A
#
# COMPACT_ATOMS: atom_id res chain seq x y z
N MET A 1 -9.26 -87.19 -33.96
CA MET A 1 -9.56 -86.07 -34.87
C MET A 1 -11.03 -86.10 -35.22
N LYS A 2 -11.84 -85.24 -34.60
CA LYS A 2 -13.16 -84.82 -35.08
C LYS A 2 -13.60 -83.62 -34.25
N ASN A 3 -13.46 -82.45 -34.88
CA ASN A 3 -13.93 -81.17 -34.39
C ASN A 3 -15.45 -81.14 -34.46
N TYR A 4 -16.10 -80.67 -33.40
CA TYR A 4 -17.49 -80.23 -33.46
C TYR A 4 -17.56 -78.80 -32.92
N LYS A 5 -17.72 -77.85 -33.86
CA LYS A 5 -18.32 -76.54 -33.63
C LYS A 5 -19.79 -76.66 -34.01
N ILE A 6 -20.71 -76.16 -33.18
CA ILE A 6 -22.10 -75.73 -33.44
C ILE A 6 -22.53 -75.11 -32.09
N MET A 7 -22.43 -73.80 -31.87
CA MET A 7 -23.32 -72.70 -32.31
C MET A 7 -24.79 -72.95 -31.94
N MET A 8 -25.22 -72.39 -30.79
CA MET A 8 -26.63 -72.36 -30.36
C MET A 8 -27.21 -70.96 -30.61
N LEU A 9 -28.44 -70.96 -31.11
CA LEU A 9 -29.21 -69.84 -31.66
C LEU A 9 -29.66 -68.79 -30.63
N LEU A 10 -29.82 -67.56 -31.13
CA LEU A 10 -30.62 -66.45 -30.60
C LEU A 10 -32.06 -66.85 -30.25
N PHE A 11 -32.64 -66.24 -29.21
CA PHE A 11 -33.98 -65.64 -29.31
C PHE A 11 -34.14 -64.41 -28.39
N ALA A 12 -34.85 -63.42 -28.92
CA ALA A 12 -34.87 -62.02 -28.54
C ALA A 12 -35.73 -61.70 -27.31
N PHE A 13 -35.35 -60.63 -26.59
CA PHE A 13 -36.30 -59.78 -25.87
C PHE A 13 -36.22 -58.37 -26.43
N LEU A 14 -37.33 -57.91 -27.01
CA LEU A 14 -37.62 -56.53 -27.36
C LEU A 14 -38.08 -55.80 -26.10
N SER A 15 -37.44 -54.68 -25.79
CA SER A 15 -38.08 -53.56 -25.09
C SER A 15 -37.46 -52.26 -25.58
N PHE A 16 -38.31 -51.44 -26.18
CA PHE A 16 -38.09 -50.07 -26.61
C PHE A 16 -37.66 -49.17 -25.44
N GLY A 17 -36.68 -48.30 -25.68
CA GLY A 17 -36.30 -47.19 -24.79
C GLY A 17 -35.13 -46.37 -25.36
N CYS A 18 -35.43 -45.39 -26.20
CA CYS A 18 -34.58 -44.25 -26.57
C CYS A 18 -34.07 -43.50 -25.31
N SER A 19 -32.96 -42.75 -25.26
CA SER A 19 -32.03 -42.19 -26.25
C SER A 19 -30.81 -41.63 -25.48
N SER A 20 -29.67 -41.61 -26.16
CA SER A 20 -28.47 -40.77 -25.97
C SER A 20 -27.65 -40.92 -24.68
N ASP A 21 -26.44 -41.44 -24.92
CA ASP A 21 -25.23 -41.46 -24.11
C ASP A 21 -25.11 -40.34 -23.07
N GLU A 22 -24.97 -40.71 -21.79
CA GLU A 22 -24.48 -39.82 -20.75
C GLU A 22 -22.95 -39.81 -20.80
N ASP A 23 -22.40 -38.82 -21.48
CA ASP A 23 -21.04 -38.35 -21.22
C ASP A 23 -21.00 -37.84 -19.77
N ASN A 24 -20.21 -38.51 -18.94
CA ASN A 24 -19.84 -38.02 -17.61
C ASN A 24 -19.04 -36.72 -17.78
N LEU A 25 -19.74 -35.60 -17.77
CA LEU A 25 -19.15 -34.28 -17.60
C LEU A 25 -18.72 -34.16 -16.14
N ASP A 26 -17.45 -34.47 -15.91
CA ASP A 26 -16.67 -34.00 -14.78
C ASP A 26 -16.87 -32.48 -14.68
N SER A 27 -17.71 -32.05 -13.73
CA SER A 27 -17.89 -30.65 -13.40
C SER A 27 -16.71 -30.22 -12.55
N GLY A 28 -15.56 -30.07 -13.20
CA GLY A 28 -14.48 -29.25 -12.71
C GLY A 28 -15.04 -27.84 -12.52
N ASN A 29 -15.18 -27.45 -11.25
CA ASN A 29 -15.44 -26.07 -10.88
C ASN A 29 -14.19 -25.26 -11.24
N ASP A 30 -14.07 -24.89 -12.52
CA ASP A 30 -13.13 -23.88 -12.97
C ASP A 30 -13.68 -22.54 -12.51
N GLN A 31 -13.41 -22.23 -11.23
CA GLN A 31 -13.60 -20.92 -10.68
C GLN A 31 -12.62 -20.02 -11.43
N SER A 32 -13.07 -19.42 -12.52
CA SER A 32 -12.34 -18.34 -13.18
C SER A 32 -12.14 -17.25 -12.12
N THR A 33 -10.95 -17.19 -11.54
CA THR A 33 -10.52 -16.03 -10.77
C THR A 33 -10.48 -14.90 -11.78
N SER A 34 -11.53 -14.08 -11.81
CA SER A 34 -11.46 -12.78 -12.44
C SER A 34 -10.36 -12.04 -11.69
N ASP A 35 -9.14 -12.05 -12.22
CA ASP A 35 -8.05 -11.24 -11.69
C ASP A 35 -8.55 -9.80 -11.68
N THR A 36 -8.81 -9.26 -10.49
CA THR A 36 -9.21 -7.87 -10.35
C THR A 36 -8.04 -7.02 -10.83
N VAL A 37 -8.22 -6.35 -11.96
CA VAL A 37 -7.22 -5.43 -12.51
C VAL A 37 -7.45 -4.06 -11.89
N TYR A 38 -6.54 -3.64 -11.02
CA TYR A 38 -6.54 -2.27 -10.48
C TYR A 38 -5.88 -1.30 -11.46
N ASP A 39 -6.36 -0.05 -11.50
CA ASP A 39 -5.74 1.06 -12.24
C ASP A 39 -5.81 2.33 -11.38
N ILE A 40 -4.65 2.85 -10.97
CA ILE A 40 -4.57 4.01 -10.07
C ILE A 40 -4.52 5.36 -10.82
N ARG A 41 -4.69 5.40 -12.13
CA ARG A 41 -4.64 6.69 -12.88
C ARG A 41 -5.66 7.71 -12.40
N SER A 42 -6.79 7.28 -11.82
CA SER A 42 -7.82 8.17 -11.27
C SER A 42 -7.32 9.06 -10.12
N ILE A 43 -6.28 8.62 -9.39
CA ILE A 43 -5.74 9.36 -8.24
C ILE A 43 -4.43 10.09 -8.53
N VAL A 44 -3.86 9.93 -9.73
CA VAL A 44 -2.60 10.58 -10.12
C VAL A 44 -2.71 12.11 -10.04
N SER A 45 -3.83 12.68 -10.47
CA SER A 45 -4.07 14.14 -10.40
C SER A 45 -4.17 14.68 -8.97
N LYS A 46 -4.22 13.84 -7.93
CA LYS A 46 -4.13 14.32 -6.55
C LYS A 46 -2.76 14.93 -6.25
N PHE A 47 -1.72 14.55 -7.00
CA PHE A 47 -0.39 15.15 -6.92
C PHE A 47 -0.25 16.46 -7.74
N ASP A 48 -1.33 16.96 -8.35
CA ASP A 48 -1.31 18.25 -9.05
C ASP A 48 -1.08 19.41 -8.08
N ASN A 49 -0.21 20.34 -8.48
CA ASN A 49 0.09 21.58 -7.75
C ASN A 49 0.60 21.34 -6.32
N ILE A 50 1.27 20.22 -6.08
CA ILE A 50 1.99 19.97 -4.83
C ILE A 50 3.41 20.52 -4.98
N ASP A 51 3.75 21.51 -4.15
CA ASP A 51 5.06 22.14 -4.18
C ASP A 51 6.18 21.11 -3.97
N GLY A 52 7.20 21.17 -4.82
CA GLY A 52 8.33 20.23 -4.74
C GLY A 52 8.07 18.84 -5.31
N VAL A 53 6.85 18.56 -5.80
CA VAL A 53 6.48 17.30 -6.46
C VAL A 53 6.26 17.51 -7.95
N THR A 54 6.80 16.61 -8.75
CA THR A 54 6.50 16.50 -10.18
C THR A 54 6.24 15.04 -10.52
N TYR A 55 5.41 14.78 -11.52
CA TYR A 55 5.17 13.40 -11.94
C TYR A 55 5.00 13.29 -13.45
N SER A 56 5.21 12.07 -13.96
CA SER A 56 4.90 11.71 -15.33
C SER A 56 4.44 10.25 -15.40
N ILE A 57 3.73 9.90 -16.47
CA ILE A 57 3.40 8.50 -16.77
C ILE A 57 4.36 8.01 -17.86
N ASN A 58 5.08 6.94 -17.57
CA ASN A 58 6.03 6.31 -18.47
C ASN A 58 5.69 4.81 -18.61
N GLY A 59 4.96 4.48 -19.68
CA GLY A 59 4.38 3.15 -19.87
C GLY A 59 3.39 2.80 -18.76
N ASP A 60 3.65 1.71 -18.06
CA ASP A 60 2.81 1.20 -16.97
C ASP A 60 3.20 1.74 -15.58
N PHE A 61 4.04 2.78 -15.54
CA PHE A 61 4.51 3.38 -14.29
C PHE A 61 4.15 4.85 -14.18
N LEU A 62 3.80 5.24 -12.95
CA LEU A 62 3.81 6.61 -12.46
C LEU A 62 5.21 6.90 -11.91
N GLU A 63 5.93 7.82 -12.53
CA GLU A 63 7.24 8.29 -12.06
C GLU A 63 7.04 9.64 -11.35
N ILE A 64 7.20 9.67 -10.03
CA ILE A 64 7.09 10.88 -9.18
C ILE A 64 8.47 11.28 -8.68
N THR A 65 8.86 12.53 -8.87
CA THR A 65 10.05 13.14 -8.27
C THR A 65 9.63 14.14 -7.20
N THR A 66 10.25 14.08 -6.02
CA THR A 66 9.98 14.98 -4.90
C THR A 66 11.24 15.51 -4.23
N ASN A 67 11.18 16.75 -3.76
CA ASN A 67 12.22 17.33 -2.89
C ASN A 67 12.07 16.91 -1.41
N GLY A 68 10.99 16.20 -1.04
CA GLY A 68 10.77 15.64 0.29
C GLY A 68 10.59 16.65 1.41
N LEU A 69 10.36 17.92 1.10
CA LEU A 69 10.19 18.97 2.10
C LEU A 69 8.75 18.98 2.63
N PRO A 70 8.53 19.06 3.96
CA PRO A 70 7.19 19.21 4.51
C PRO A 70 6.60 20.58 4.14
N ASP A 71 5.30 20.60 3.83
CA ASP A 71 4.51 21.80 3.53
C ASP A 71 4.00 22.52 4.80
N HIS A 72 4.58 22.20 5.94
CA HIS A 72 4.23 22.74 7.25
C HIS A 72 5.48 23.16 8.01
N LYS A 73 5.28 23.97 9.05
CA LYS A 73 6.36 24.37 9.93
C LYS A 73 6.82 23.21 10.79
N SER A 74 8.07 23.27 11.24
CA SER A 74 8.69 22.23 12.07
C SER A 74 9.83 22.80 12.91
N PRO A 75 10.07 22.27 14.13
CA PRO A 75 11.26 22.57 14.91
C PRO A 75 12.55 22.07 14.24
N TYR A 76 12.45 21.24 13.20
CA TYR A 76 13.59 20.69 12.47
C TYR A 76 14.11 21.56 11.33
N TRP A 77 13.45 22.66 11.00
CA TRP A 77 14.06 23.69 10.16
C TRP A 77 15.16 24.43 10.94
N GLU A 78 16.15 24.97 10.23
CA GLU A 78 17.17 25.82 10.86
C GLU A 78 16.54 27.06 11.51
N GLN A 79 17.06 27.46 12.66
CA GLN A 79 16.58 28.65 13.34
C GLN A 79 16.80 29.90 12.46
N GLY A 80 15.73 30.64 12.19
CA GLY A 80 15.73 31.78 11.25
C GLY A 80 15.14 31.46 9.88
N ASN A 81 14.93 30.18 9.55
CA ASN A 81 14.13 29.79 8.40
C ASN A 81 12.65 30.21 8.62
N VAL A 82 11.96 30.66 7.57
CA VAL A 82 10.53 31.05 7.64
C VAL A 82 9.59 29.89 8.01
N MET A 83 10.02 28.65 7.73
CA MET A 83 9.33 27.41 8.06
C MET A 83 9.67 26.90 9.47
N TYR A 84 10.57 27.57 10.20
CA TYR A 84 10.85 27.22 11.59
C TYR A 84 9.65 27.56 12.49
N GLU A 85 9.32 26.61 13.37
CA GLU A 85 8.41 26.79 14.49
C GLU A 85 8.93 25.97 15.68
N ALA A 86 8.93 26.54 16.88
CA ALA A 86 9.26 25.79 18.08
C ALA A 86 8.23 24.68 18.30
N TYR A 87 8.66 23.52 18.80
CA TYR A 87 7.75 22.40 19.07
C TYR A 87 6.58 22.84 19.95
N ASN A 88 5.37 22.56 19.48
CA ASN A 88 4.09 22.87 20.14
C ASN A 88 3.17 21.64 20.21
N GLY A 89 3.73 20.44 19.99
CA GLY A 89 3.00 19.18 20.07
C GLY A 89 2.73 18.73 21.51
N THR A 90 2.03 17.61 21.64
CA THR A 90 1.49 17.14 22.93
C THR A 90 2.37 16.10 23.63
N ASN A 91 3.45 15.61 23.00
CA ASN A 91 4.34 14.62 23.62
C ASN A 91 5.22 15.29 24.69
N PRO A 92 5.02 14.99 25.99
CA PRO A 92 5.81 15.61 27.06
C PRO A 92 7.26 15.13 27.11
N ASN A 93 7.55 13.99 26.46
CA ASN A 93 8.90 13.42 26.38
C ASN A 93 9.62 13.82 25.09
N TRP A 94 9.05 14.76 24.32
CA TRP A 94 9.61 15.15 23.05
C TRP A 94 11.06 15.64 23.19
N ASN A 95 11.93 15.11 22.35
CA ASN A 95 13.33 15.48 22.28
C ASN A 95 13.80 15.59 20.82
N LYS A 96 14.15 16.82 20.41
CA LYS A 96 14.69 17.05 19.07
C LYS A 96 15.94 16.19 18.83
N ASN A 97 15.95 15.43 17.74
CA ASN A 97 17.17 14.78 17.26
C ASN A 97 18.14 15.84 16.67
N PRO A 98 19.44 15.53 16.47
CA PRO A 98 20.42 16.54 16.04
C PRO A 98 20.33 16.90 14.54
N ASN A 99 19.40 16.29 13.79
CA ASN A 99 19.29 16.48 12.36
C ASN A 99 18.49 17.75 12.02
N THR A 100 18.52 18.14 10.75
CA THR A 100 17.84 19.33 10.22
C THR A 100 17.26 18.99 8.86
N ILE A 101 16.08 19.52 8.54
CA ILE A 101 15.42 19.27 7.25
C ILE A 101 16.27 19.80 6.10
N GLN A 102 16.48 18.96 5.09
CA GLN A 102 17.15 19.30 3.84
C GLN A 102 16.36 18.78 2.65
N ALA A 103 16.41 19.50 1.53
CA ALA A 103 15.82 19.04 0.28
C ALA A 103 16.52 17.78 -0.21
N GLN A 104 15.73 16.84 -0.69
CA GLN A 104 16.18 15.58 -1.28
C GLN A 104 15.94 15.60 -2.80
N ASN A 105 16.27 14.51 -3.49
CA ASN A 105 15.91 14.28 -4.89
C ASN A 105 15.45 12.84 -5.05
N ILE A 106 14.25 12.54 -4.56
CA ILE A 106 13.73 11.17 -4.51
C ILE A 106 12.89 10.95 -5.75
N THR A 107 13.11 9.84 -6.46
CA THR A 107 12.24 9.38 -7.54
C THR A 107 11.59 8.05 -7.18
N PHE A 108 10.26 8.04 -7.19
CA PHE A 108 9.41 6.86 -7.04
C PHE A 108 8.89 6.44 -8.40
N LYS A 109 9.18 5.22 -8.81
CA LYS A 109 8.58 4.57 -9.96
C LYS A 109 7.54 3.57 -9.46
N ILE A 110 6.27 3.92 -9.59
CA ILE A 110 5.14 3.22 -8.96
C ILE A 110 4.31 2.53 -10.05
N PRO A 111 3.97 1.23 -9.92
CA PRO A 111 3.10 0.54 -10.87
C PRO A 111 1.72 1.21 -10.96
N LEU A 112 1.23 1.48 -12.17
CA LEU A 112 -0.14 1.99 -12.39
C LEU A 112 -1.21 0.90 -12.21
N TYR A 113 -0.80 -0.35 -12.35
CA TYR A 113 -1.66 -1.53 -12.24
C TYR A 113 -1.15 -2.41 -11.10
N PRO A 114 -1.32 -1.97 -9.84
CA PRO A 114 -0.86 -2.75 -8.70
C PRO A 114 -1.63 -4.08 -8.65
N LYS A 115 -0.94 -5.13 -8.22
CA LYS A 115 -1.51 -6.47 -8.04
C LYS A 115 -0.83 -7.14 -6.88
N GLU A 116 -1.53 -8.05 -6.22
CA GLU A 116 -0.91 -8.89 -5.19
C GLU A 116 0.32 -9.62 -5.75
N ALA A 117 1.43 -9.53 -5.01
CA ALA A 117 2.63 -10.27 -5.35
C ALA A 117 2.54 -11.73 -4.88
N THR A 118 2.97 -12.66 -5.73
CA THR A 118 3.14 -14.07 -5.35
C THR A 118 4.23 -14.26 -4.30
N ILE A 119 5.26 -13.41 -4.34
CA ILE A 119 6.35 -13.37 -3.37
C ILE A 119 6.40 -11.95 -2.82
N LYS A 120 6.22 -11.83 -1.52
CA LYS A 120 6.09 -10.55 -0.82
C LYS A 120 7.49 -10.05 -0.47
N GLU A 121 7.77 -8.78 -0.78
CA GLU A 121 9.06 -8.15 -0.50
C GLU A 121 9.00 -7.36 0.80
N ALA A 122 10.01 -7.54 1.65
CA ALA A 122 10.16 -6.73 2.85
C ALA A 122 10.44 -5.26 2.48
N THR A 123 9.94 -4.34 3.29
CA THR A 123 10.26 -2.91 3.16
C THR A 123 11.70 -2.61 3.57
N SER A 124 12.24 -1.51 3.05
CA SER A 124 13.55 -0.99 3.46
C SER A 124 13.42 0.01 4.61
N LEU A 125 14.52 0.31 5.30
CA LEU A 125 14.60 1.39 6.30
C LEU A 125 14.60 2.82 5.71
N GLY A 126 14.49 2.94 4.38
CA GLY A 126 14.36 4.21 3.67
C GLY A 126 12.92 4.44 3.20
N PRO A 127 12.72 5.28 2.17
CA PRO A 127 11.39 5.51 1.63
C PRO A 127 10.79 4.24 1.05
N ILE A 128 9.55 3.98 1.46
CA ILE A 128 8.72 2.87 0.96
C ILE A 128 7.53 3.37 0.15
N GLY A 129 7.31 4.68 0.14
CA GLY A 129 6.19 5.34 -0.49
C GLY A 129 6.30 6.85 -0.38
N ILE A 130 5.29 7.52 -0.91
CA ILE A 130 5.21 8.99 -0.97
C ILE A 130 3.84 9.45 -0.47
N SER A 131 3.84 10.41 0.44
CA SER A 131 2.64 11.08 0.91
C SER A 131 2.17 12.16 -0.06
N LEU A 132 0.92 12.61 0.09
CA LEU A 132 0.31 13.58 -0.80
C LEU A 132 1.05 14.93 -0.85
N ASN A 133 1.70 15.34 0.24
CA ASN A 133 2.55 16.54 0.29
C ASN A 133 4.00 16.29 -0.16
N GLY A 134 4.31 15.13 -0.74
CA GLY A 134 5.64 14.82 -1.27
C GLY A 134 6.67 14.34 -0.26
N VAL A 135 6.30 14.23 1.02
CA VAL A 135 7.16 13.65 2.07
C VAL A 135 7.21 12.12 1.91
N ALA A 136 8.35 11.51 2.25
CA ALA A 136 8.47 10.07 2.18
C ALA A 136 7.71 9.36 3.31
N PHE A 137 7.05 8.25 2.98
CA PHE A 137 6.66 7.25 3.96
C PHE A 137 7.83 6.32 4.24
N PHE A 138 8.09 6.05 5.51
CA PHE A 138 9.04 5.06 6.00
C PHE A 138 8.27 3.91 6.67
N ASN A 139 8.91 2.77 6.84
CA ASN A 139 8.29 1.60 7.47
C ASN A 139 8.20 1.75 9.00
N GLN A 140 7.70 0.73 9.69
CA GLN A 140 7.47 0.71 11.13
C GLN A 140 8.73 0.62 11.99
N TYR A 141 9.92 0.69 11.39
CA TYR A 141 11.16 0.42 12.10
C TYR A 141 12.10 1.62 12.13
N ALA A 142 12.79 1.74 13.26
CA ALA A 142 13.95 2.59 13.47
C ALA A 142 15.24 1.92 12.96
N GLY A 143 16.16 2.73 12.44
CA GLY A 143 17.52 2.29 12.11
C GLY A 143 18.50 2.43 13.28
N PRO A 144 19.61 1.65 13.31
CA PRO A 144 19.94 0.52 12.44
C PRO A 144 19.33 -0.82 12.94
N ASN A 145 19.14 -1.78 12.02
CA ASN A 145 18.69 -3.16 12.31
C ASN A 145 17.22 -3.31 12.75
N ASN A 146 16.30 -2.67 12.05
CA ASN A 146 14.83 -2.83 12.22
C ASN A 146 14.36 -2.77 13.68
N GLN A 147 14.80 -1.76 14.43
CA GLN A 147 14.42 -1.60 15.84
C GLN A 147 12.99 -1.08 15.96
N PRO A 148 12.25 -1.39 17.04
CA PRO A 148 10.97 -0.75 17.31
C PRO A 148 11.09 0.77 17.45
N LEU A 149 10.07 1.51 17.01
CA LEU A 149 10.01 2.99 17.09
C LEU A 149 9.92 3.57 18.51
N THR A 150 9.89 2.74 19.56
CA THR A 150 9.67 3.14 20.96
C THR A 150 10.50 4.35 21.40
N ASN A 151 11.74 4.45 20.94
CA ASN A 151 12.62 5.57 21.28
C ASN A 151 12.56 6.73 20.28
N GLU A 152 12.28 6.42 19.01
CA GLU A 152 12.27 7.38 17.91
C GLU A 152 11.02 8.25 17.91
N ILE A 153 9.90 7.74 18.43
CA ILE A 153 8.62 8.46 18.52
C ILE A 153 8.73 9.77 19.32
N ASN A 154 9.68 9.85 20.26
CA ASN A 154 9.93 11.07 21.03
C ASN A 154 10.63 12.16 20.20
N SER A 155 11.19 11.83 19.05
CA SER A 155 11.79 12.80 18.15
C SER A 155 10.81 13.39 17.14
N PHE A 156 9.62 12.79 16.96
CA PHE A 156 8.66 13.28 15.98
C PHE A 156 8.09 14.65 16.36
N ASP A 157 8.00 15.56 15.40
CA ASP A 157 7.47 16.90 15.63
C ASP A 157 5.95 16.90 15.86
N GLN A 158 5.34 18.08 15.96
CA GLN A 158 3.91 18.22 16.22
C GLN A 158 2.99 17.59 15.15
N TYR A 159 3.55 17.24 13.98
CA TYR A 159 2.86 16.59 12.87
C TYR A 159 3.33 15.15 12.64
N LEU A 160 4.05 14.61 13.62
CA LEU A 160 4.49 13.22 13.74
C LEU A 160 5.48 12.76 12.64
N GLY A 161 6.26 13.70 12.09
CA GLY A 161 7.41 13.38 11.25
C GLY A 161 8.71 13.93 11.82
N HIS A 162 9.83 13.55 11.21
CA HIS A 162 11.16 14.06 11.57
C HIS A 162 12.19 13.79 10.47
N PRO A 163 13.38 14.43 10.50
CA PRO A 163 14.45 14.13 9.58
C PRO A 163 15.45 13.08 10.11
N GLN A 164 15.93 12.23 9.19
CA GLN A 164 17.12 11.39 9.41
C GLN A 164 18.43 12.18 9.12
N ASN A 165 19.59 11.54 9.26
CA ASN A 165 20.93 12.15 9.24
C ASN A 165 21.35 12.85 7.93
N SER A 166 20.73 12.56 6.78
CA SER A 166 20.86 13.31 5.52
C SER A 166 19.82 14.42 5.35
N GLY A 167 19.02 14.67 6.40
CA GLY A 167 18.01 15.71 6.43
C GLY A 167 16.68 15.36 5.76
N GLN A 168 16.49 14.13 5.29
CA GLN A 168 15.22 13.69 4.71
C GLN A 168 14.15 13.62 5.79
N TYR A 169 13.19 14.54 5.73
CA TYR A 169 11.98 14.49 6.53
C TYR A 169 11.07 13.36 6.05
N HIS A 170 10.46 12.62 6.97
CA HIS A 170 9.62 11.47 6.65
C HIS A 170 8.58 11.19 7.75
N TYR A 171 7.59 10.38 7.38
CA TYR A 171 6.55 9.87 8.27
C TYR A 171 6.66 8.36 8.43
N HIS A 172 6.68 7.90 9.68
CA HIS A 172 6.48 6.48 10.03
C HIS A 172 5.02 6.18 10.41
N ILE A 173 4.34 7.19 10.96
CA ILE A 173 3.01 7.10 11.55
C ILE A 173 2.11 8.20 10.96
N GLU A 174 0.91 8.38 11.50
CA GLU A 174 -0.07 9.36 11.01
C GLU A 174 0.53 10.74 10.71
N PRO A 175 0.54 11.20 9.44
CA PRO A 175 0.92 12.56 9.12
C PRO A 175 -0.22 13.51 9.53
N VAL A 176 -0.25 13.89 10.81
CA VAL A 176 -1.37 14.63 11.41
C VAL A 176 -1.64 15.96 10.71
N TYR A 177 -0.63 16.57 10.10
CA TYR A 177 -0.84 17.75 9.25
C TYR A 177 -1.81 17.45 8.10
N LEU A 178 -1.58 16.35 7.36
CA LEU A 178 -2.42 15.93 6.26
C LEU A 178 -3.83 15.54 6.74
N THR A 179 -3.93 14.71 7.78
CA THR A 179 -5.25 14.26 8.27
C THR A 179 -6.07 15.40 8.88
N SER A 180 -5.42 16.42 9.48
CA SER A 180 -6.11 17.63 9.95
C SER A 180 -6.67 18.50 8.82
N LYS A 181 -6.00 18.51 7.66
CA LYS A 181 -6.37 19.32 6.49
C LYS A 181 -7.38 18.61 5.58
N LEU A 182 -7.20 17.31 5.39
CA LEU A 182 -7.94 16.50 4.43
C LEU A 182 -9.06 15.69 5.08
N GLY A 183 -9.00 15.47 6.40
CA GLY A 183 -9.83 14.50 7.10
C GLY A 183 -9.14 13.14 7.28
N LYS A 184 -9.59 12.39 8.29
CA LYS A 184 -8.98 11.13 8.71
C LYS A 184 -9.29 9.93 7.81
N SER A 185 -10.26 10.05 6.91
CA SER A 185 -10.56 9.01 5.89
C SER A 185 -9.98 9.29 4.52
N SER A 186 -9.12 10.30 4.41
CA SER A 186 -8.64 10.77 3.13
C SER A 186 -7.45 9.96 2.63
N PHE A 187 -7.30 9.93 1.31
CA PHE A 187 -6.10 9.46 0.63
C PHE A 187 -4.88 10.27 1.13
N LEU A 188 -3.87 9.57 1.62
CA LEU A 188 -2.64 10.15 2.15
C LEU A 188 -1.43 9.95 1.25
N GLY A 189 -1.49 9.04 0.27
CA GLY A 189 -0.41 8.81 -0.68
C GLY A 189 -0.38 7.39 -1.24
N LEU A 190 0.79 6.96 -1.74
CA LEU A 190 1.01 5.65 -2.36
C LEU A 190 2.22 4.97 -1.72
N LEU A 191 2.15 3.65 -1.53
CA LEU A 191 3.36 2.85 -1.37
C LEU A 191 3.98 2.50 -2.74
N ALA A 192 5.24 2.08 -2.73
CA ALA A 192 6.01 1.83 -3.94
C ALA A 192 5.44 0.68 -4.81
N ASP A 193 4.60 -0.17 -4.26
CA ASP A 193 3.88 -1.23 -4.97
C ASP A 193 2.60 -0.76 -5.68
N GLY A 194 2.25 0.52 -5.53
CA GLY A 194 1.15 1.18 -6.21
C GLY A 194 -0.17 1.15 -5.47
N PHE A 195 -0.24 0.53 -4.29
CA PHE A 195 -1.46 0.55 -3.50
C PHE A 195 -1.62 1.88 -2.72
N PRO A 196 -2.85 2.41 -2.62
CA PRO A 196 -3.14 3.63 -1.86
C PRO A 196 -2.89 3.46 -0.36
N VAL A 197 -2.55 4.55 0.29
CA VAL A 197 -2.54 4.71 1.75
C VAL A 197 -3.65 5.66 2.15
N TYR A 198 -4.52 5.25 3.07
CA TYR A 198 -5.56 6.08 3.67
C TYR A 198 -5.28 6.37 5.15
N GLY A 199 -5.93 7.39 5.69
CA GLY A 199 -5.85 7.73 7.11
C GLY A 199 -6.55 6.71 8.03
N PRO A 200 -6.63 6.99 9.34
CA PRO A 200 -7.06 6.04 10.37
C PRO A 200 -8.55 5.79 10.46
N GLU A 201 -9.36 6.36 9.56
CA GLU A 201 -10.81 6.17 9.55
C GLU A 201 -11.30 5.69 8.19
N GLU A 202 -12.27 4.79 8.18
CA GLU A 202 -12.96 4.36 6.97
C GLU A 202 -14.45 4.18 7.30
N ASN A 203 -15.34 4.57 6.38
CA ASN A 203 -16.79 4.40 6.56
C ASN A 203 -17.34 4.99 7.88
N GLY A 204 -16.71 6.04 8.40
CA GLY A 204 -17.09 6.71 9.65
C GLY A 204 -16.65 6.00 10.94
N GLY A 205 -15.88 4.91 10.82
CA GLY A 205 -15.28 4.20 11.95
C GLY A 205 -13.76 4.32 11.95
N THR A 206 -13.15 4.17 13.14
CA THR A 206 -11.70 4.03 13.27
C THR A 206 -11.27 2.64 12.84
N ILE A 207 -10.25 2.57 11.99
CA ILE A 207 -9.61 1.33 11.58
C ILE A 207 -8.58 0.92 12.63
N THR A 208 -8.60 -0.35 12.99
CA THR A 208 -7.68 -0.97 13.94
C THR A 208 -6.98 -2.17 13.30
N ASN A 209 -5.93 -2.68 13.94
CA ASN A 209 -5.18 -3.83 13.41
C ASN A 209 -6.07 -5.08 13.22
N SER A 210 -7.17 -5.23 13.97
CA SER A 210 -8.08 -6.36 13.78
C SER A 210 -8.92 -6.28 12.50
N ASP A 211 -8.97 -5.10 11.88
CA ASP A 211 -9.68 -4.88 10.62
C ASP A 211 -8.75 -5.11 9.40
N LEU A 212 -7.44 -5.24 9.63
CA LEU A 212 -6.41 -5.27 8.60
C LEU A 212 -5.73 -6.64 8.49
N ASP A 213 -5.12 -6.89 7.33
CA ASP A 213 -4.29 -8.06 7.08
C ASP A 213 -2.85 -7.89 7.60
N ASP A 214 -2.03 -8.93 7.42
CA ASP A 214 -0.62 -8.96 7.86
C ASP A 214 0.28 -7.91 7.19
N TYR A 215 -0.17 -7.28 6.09
CA TYR A 215 0.53 -6.21 5.38
C TYR A 215 0.04 -4.82 5.78
N HIS A 216 -0.97 -4.76 6.66
CA HIS A 216 -1.59 -3.56 7.20
C HIS A 216 -2.54 -2.85 6.25
N GLY A 217 -3.25 -3.65 5.45
CA GLY A 217 -4.29 -3.18 4.54
C GLY A 217 -5.47 -4.14 4.43
N HIS A 218 -6.43 -3.81 3.57
CA HIS A 218 -7.58 -4.65 3.25
C HIS A 218 -8.17 -4.28 1.89
N VAL A 219 -9.11 -5.09 1.39
CA VAL A 219 -9.84 -4.79 0.15
C VAL A 219 -11.23 -4.27 0.50
N SER A 220 -11.50 -3.03 0.13
CA SER A 220 -12.78 -2.37 0.39
C SER A 220 -13.04 -1.27 -0.65
N VAL A 221 -14.29 -0.78 -0.73
CA VAL A 221 -14.64 0.41 -1.52
C VAL A 221 -14.12 1.67 -0.84
N THR A 222 -13.54 2.56 -1.63
CA THR A 222 -13.05 3.86 -1.14
C THR A 222 -13.67 4.98 -1.96
N PRO A 223 -13.62 6.25 -1.49
CA PRO A 223 -14.09 7.39 -2.28
C PRO A 223 -13.43 7.49 -3.66
N ASP A 224 -12.17 7.04 -3.79
CA ASP A 224 -11.41 7.09 -5.03
C ASP A 224 -11.51 5.82 -5.88
N PHE A 225 -11.92 4.70 -5.27
CA PHE A 225 -12.08 3.39 -5.93
C PHE A 225 -13.45 2.77 -5.54
N PRO A 226 -14.54 3.16 -6.23
CA PRO A 226 -15.90 2.71 -5.89
C PRO A 226 -16.16 1.22 -6.20
N ASN A 227 -15.30 0.59 -7.01
CA ASN A 227 -15.32 -0.85 -7.25
C ASN A 227 -14.46 -1.65 -6.26
N GLY A 228 -13.82 -0.94 -5.32
CA GLY A 228 -12.89 -1.50 -4.36
C GLY A 228 -11.47 -1.67 -4.88
N ILE A 229 -10.52 -1.54 -3.97
CA ILE A 229 -9.10 -1.79 -4.19
C ILE A 229 -8.48 -2.27 -2.87
N TYR A 230 -7.41 -3.07 -2.96
CA TYR A 230 -6.55 -3.24 -1.79
C TYR A 230 -5.92 -1.90 -1.42
N HIS A 231 -5.94 -1.53 -0.15
CA HIS A 231 -5.29 -0.30 0.30
C HIS A 231 -4.82 -0.43 1.74
N TYR A 232 -3.76 0.31 2.04
CA TYR A 232 -3.19 0.41 3.37
C TYR A 232 -3.93 1.44 4.21
N HIS A 233 -3.91 1.25 5.52
CA HIS A 233 -4.37 2.24 6.47
C HIS A 233 -3.24 2.65 7.40
N ILE A 234 -3.19 3.95 7.69
CA ILE A 234 -2.51 4.40 8.90
C ILE A 234 -3.34 3.96 10.11
N THR A 235 -2.72 3.42 11.16
CA THR A 235 -3.37 3.17 12.46
C THR A 235 -2.55 3.75 13.61
N SER A 236 -3.16 3.81 14.81
CA SER A 236 -2.53 4.32 16.02
C SER A 236 -1.52 3.36 16.65
N ASP A 237 -1.60 2.07 16.30
CA ASP A 237 -0.82 0.99 16.90
C ASP A 237 0.15 0.41 15.88
N ASP A 238 1.28 -0.12 16.37
CA ASP A 238 2.25 -0.84 15.54
C ASP A 238 1.52 -1.92 14.71
N PRO A 239 1.78 -2.02 13.38
CA PRO A 239 2.90 -1.42 12.64
C PRO A 239 2.64 -0.04 12.00
N TYR A 240 1.58 0.67 12.41
CA TYR A 240 1.21 2.04 12.01
C TYR A 240 0.87 2.28 10.54
N LEU A 241 1.64 1.79 9.57
CA LEU A 241 1.45 1.99 8.13
C LEU A 241 1.64 0.70 7.33
N ASN A 242 2.72 -0.02 7.60
CA ASN A 242 3.17 -1.14 6.79
C ASN A 242 3.52 -2.31 7.69
N GLY A 243 2.86 -3.45 7.51
CA GLY A 243 3.13 -4.67 8.27
C GLY A 243 4.30 -5.47 7.69
N SER A 244 4.02 -6.68 7.24
CA SER A 244 5.02 -7.68 6.84
C SER A 244 5.63 -7.46 5.44
N GLY A 245 5.81 -6.20 5.02
CA GLY A 245 6.32 -5.82 3.69
C GLY A 245 5.24 -5.34 2.72
N TYR A 246 5.57 -5.26 1.43
CA TYR A 246 4.64 -4.85 0.38
C TYR A 246 3.60 -5.95 0.11
N TYR A 247 2.36 -5.55 -0.18
CA TYR A 247 1.29 -6.46 -0.58
C TYR A 247 1.42 -6.79 -2.07
N GLY A 248 1.77 -5.77 -2.87
CA GLY A 248 2.08 -5.92 -4.29
C GLY A 248 3.55 -6.04 -4.59
N THR A 249 3.88 -5.96 -5.88
CA THR A 249 5.27 -5.91 -6.34
C THR A 249 5.72 -4.45 -6.37
N PRO A 250 6.68 -4.04 -5.51
CA PRO A 250 7.17 -2.67 -5.51
C PRO A 250 7.85 -2.34 -6.83
N GLY A 251 7.65 -1.10 -7.28
CA GLY A 251 8.52 -0.52 -8.29
C GLY A 251 9.84 -0.06 -7.69
N ASN A 252 10.45 0.98 -8.25
CA ASN A 252 11.79 1.42 -7.83
C ASN A 252 11.73 2.74 -7.06
N VAL A 253 12.56 2.85 -6.02
CA VAL A 253 12.83 4.10 -5.31
C VAL A 253 14.31 4.42 -5.47
N SER A 254 14.62 5.65 -5.89
CA SER A 254 16.00 6.13 -6.07
C SER A 254 16.19 7.51 -5.46
N GLN A 255 17.41 7.80 -5.00
CA GLN A 255 17.84 9.07 -4.38
C GLN A 255 19.25 9.43 -4.85
#